data_AF-Q45U87-F1
#
_entry.id   AF-Q45U87-F1
#
_cell.length_a   1.000
_cell.length_b   1.000
_cell.length_c   1.000
_cell.angle_alpha   90.00
_cell.angle_beta   90.00
_cell.angle_gamma   90.00
#
_symmetry.space_group_name_H-M   'P 1'
#
loop_
_entity.id
_entity.type
_entity.pdbx_description
1 polymer ?
#
loop_
_entity_poly.entity_id
_entity_poly.type
_entity_poly.pdbx_seq_one_letter_code
_entity_poly.pdbx_strand_id
1 'polypeptide(L)'
;AKINNEIVMENKKKAVIVETLIKMKFDPDPVKKWKEEQKLKELRESGEIELDEEDQVDDDEEDGEGTSASSSTKVLETKLSDYDYLVGMALIKLSEEEKNKLLRESEEKMAEVKSLEKKTWQDLWHDDLDNFMSELDKQEAREKADIDASIKNAAKKL
;
A
#
# COMPACT_ATOMS: atom_id res chain seq x y z
N ALA A 1 9.28 17.12 11.27
CA ALA A 1 8.03 17.86 11.39
C ALA A 1 7.34 17.69 12.76
N LYS A 2 6.57 16.62 13.04
CA LYS A 2 5.78 16.54 14.29
C LYS A 2 6.59 16.49 15.60
N ILE A 3 7.71 15.75 15.61
CA ILE A 3 8.61 15.61 16.78
C ILE A 3 9.43 16.89 17.03
N ASN A 4 9.63 17.71 16.01
CA ASN A 4 10.31 19.00 16.11
C ASN A 4 9.35 20.15 16.47
N ASN A 5 8.11 19.84 16.92
CA ASN A 5 7.02 20.80 17.16
C ASN A 5 6.58 21.66 15.95
N GLU A 6 7.00 21.30 14.73
CA GLU A 6 6.69 22.05 13.51
C GLU A 6 5.22 21.90 13.09
N ILE A 7 4.57 20.81 13.53
CA ILE A 7 3.14 20.57 13.33
C ILE A 7 2.50 20.38 14.70
N VAL A 8 1.54 21.22 15.06
CA VAL A 8 0.74 21.05 16.28
C VAL A 8 -0.65 20.61 15.86
N MET A 9 -0.91 19.31 16.02
CA MET A 9 -2.21 18.67 15.76
C MET A 9 -3.07 18.57 17.04
N GLU A 10 -2.50 18.90 18.20
CA GLU A 10 -3.18 18.79 19.49
C GLU A 10 -4.32 19.81 19.59
N ASN A 11 -5.50 19.32 19.95
CA ASN A 11 -6.73 20.10 20.14
C ASN A 11 -7.26 20.86 18.90
N LYS A 12 -6.91 20.41 17.68
CA LYS A 12 -7.46 20.95 16.42
C LYS A 12 -8.51 20.00 15.83
N LYS A 13 -9.53 20.56 15.15
CA LYS A 13 -10.51 19.77 14.39
C LYS A 13 -9.81 19.01 13.25
N LYS A 14 -10.25 17.78 12.95
CA LYS A 14 -9.69 16.94 11.86
C LYS A 14 -9.61 17.68 10.52
N ALA A 15 -10.64 18.44 10.16
CA ALA A 15 -10.65 19.26 8.94
C ALA A 15 -9.50 20.30 8.89
N VAL A 16 -9.21 20.97 10.02
CA VAL A 16 -8.14 21.98 10.11
C VAL A 16 -6.76 21.32 10.07
N ILE A 17 -6.64 20.11 10.62
CA ILE A 17 -5.40 19.31 10.50
C ILE A 17 -5.15 18.98 9.03
N VAL A 18 -6.16 18.49 8.31
CA VAL A 18 -6.08 18.20 6.88
C VAL A 18 -5.74 19.44 6.04
N GLU A 19 -6.37 20.59 6.28
CA GLU A 19 -6.01 21.84 5.61
C GLU A 19 -4.55 22.25 5.87
N THR A 20 -4.03 21.99 7.07
CA THR A 20 -2.62 22.27 7.39
C THR A 20 -1.70 21.30 6.66
N LEU A 21 -2.08 20.02 6.53
CA LEU A 21 -1.34 19.01 5.76
C LEU A 21 -1.30 19.38 4.27
N ILE A 22 -2.42 19.82 3.70
CA ILE A 22 -2.50 20.32 2.31
C ILE A 22 -1.58 21.54 2.12
N LYS A 23 -1.63 22.52 3.04
CA LYS A 23 -0.76 23.70 3.00
C LYS A 23 0.73 23.35 3.09
N MET A 24 1.05 22.28 3.81
CA MET A 24 2.41 21.75 3.91
C MET A 24 2.79 20.81 2.76
N LYS A 25 1.94 20.70 1.73
CA LYS A 25 2.16 19.87 0.53
C LYS A 25 2.38 18.38 0.86
N PHE A 26 1.68 17.85 1.88
CA PHE A 26 1.60 16.41 2.07
C PHE A 26 0.67 15.79 1.03
N ASP A 27 1.13 14.73 0.38
CA ASP A 27 0.34 14.04 -0.63
C ASP A 27 -0.80 13.23 0.01
N PRO A 28 -1.94 13.07 -0.69
CA PRO A 28 -2.96 12.11 -0.30
C PRO A 28 -2.42 10.67 -0.42
N ASP A 29 -2.99 9.71 0.32
CA ASP A 29 -2.46 8.33 0.45
C ASP A 29 -2.05 7.73 -0.92
N PRO A 30 -0.73 7.51 -1.16
CA PRO A 30 -0.23 7.05 -2.45
C PRO A 30 -0.73 5.64 -2.81
N VAL A 31 -1.03 4.79 -1.82
CA VAL A 31 -1.58 3.44 -2.06
C VAL A 31 -3.04 3.52 -2.47
N LYS A 32 -3.80 4.45 -1.88
CA LYS A 32 -5.20 4.68 -2.24
C LYS A 32 -5.30 5.24 -3.66
N LYS A 33 -4.49 6.25 -3.99
CA LYS A 33 -4.38 6.79 -5.35
C LYS A 33 -4.01 5.71 -6.37
N TRP A 34 -2.98 4.91 -6.08
CA TRP A 34 -2.57 3.82 -6.97
C TRP A 34 -3.67 2.76 -7.17
N LYS A 35 -4.39 2.37 -6.11
CA LYS A 35 -5.51 1.43 -6.23
C LYS A 35 -6.68 1.99 -7.03
N GLU A 36 -7.00 3.26 -6.86
CA GLU A 36 -8.04 3.94 -7.64
C GLU A 36 -7.64 4.06 -9.11
N GLU A 37 -6.37 4.36 -9.39
CA GLU A 37 -5.82 4.40 -10.74
C GLU A 37 -5.79 3.02 -11.41
N GLN A 38 -5.39 1.96 -10.69
CA GLN A 38 -5.48 0.58 -11.20
C GLN A 38 -6.93 0.19 -11.47
N LYS A 39 -7.85 0.48 -10.56
CA LYS A 39 -9.28 0.22 -10.76
C LYS A 39 -9.82 1.00 -11.95
N LEU A 40 -9.41 2.25 -12.14
CA LEU A 40 -9.79 3.08 -13.28
C LEU A 40 -9.23 2.51 -14.59
N LYS A 41 -7.99 2.02 -14.57
CA LYS A 41 -7.34 1.37 -15.71
C LYS A 41 -8.02 0.05 -16.08
N GLU A 42 -8.34 -0.79 -15.10
CA GLU A 42 -9.11 -2.02 -15.30
C GLU A 42 -10.50 -1.71 -15.87
N LEU A 43 -11.16 -0.65 -15.38
CA LEU A 43 -12.49 -0.24 -15.84
C LEU A 43 -12.47 0.35 -17.27
N ARG A 44 -11.36 1.00 -17.64
CA ARG A 44 -11.06 1.45 -19.02
C ARG A 44 -10.82 0.25 -19.95
N GLU A 45 -10.11 -0.75 -19.46
CA GLU A 45 -9.76 -1.96 -20.23
C GLU A 45 -10.95 -2.94 -20.34
N SER A 46 -11.87 -2.94 -19.38
CA SER A 46 -13.12 -3.71 -19.39
C SER A 46 -14.26 -3.02 -20.17
N GLY A 47 -14.05 -1.81 -20.70
CA GLY A 47 -14.97 -1.14 -21.62
C GLY A 47 -16.26 -0.62 -21.00
N GLU A 48 -16.33 -0.42 -19.69
CA GLU A 48 -17.56 0.04 -18.99
C GLU A 48 -17.65 1.59 -18.91
N ILE A 49 -16.60 2.31 -19.30
CA ILE A 49 -16.55 3.79 -19.26
C ILE A 49 -15.91 4.35 -20.54
N GLU A 50 -16.73 4.94 -21.41
CA GLU A 50 -16.34 5.96 -22.39
C GLU A 50 -16.63 7.31 -21.74
N LEU A 51 -15.73 7.77 -20.86
CA LEU A 51 -15.71 9.15 -20.38
C LEU A 51 -14.61 9.86 -21.15
N ASP A 52 -15.03 10.93 -21.82
CA ASP A 52 -14.29 11.82 -22.69
C ASP A 52 -12.95 12.25 -22.06
N GLU A 53 -11.96 12.52 -22.90
CA GLU A 53 -10.57 12.90 -22.52
C GLU A 53 -10.47 14.25 -21.76
N GLU A 54 -11.59 14.83 -21.32
CA GLU A 54 -11.67 16.15 -20.70
C GLU A 54 -11.80 16.13 -19.17
N ASP A 55 -12.08 14.99 -18.52
CA ASP A 55 -12.17 14.88 -17.05
C ASP A 55 -10.81 14.56 -16.37
N GLN A 56 -9.71 14.58 -17.13
CA GLN A 56 -8.37 14.18 -16.64
C GLN A 56 -7.42 15.36 -16.39
N VAL A 57 -7.92 16.59 -16.37
CA VAL A 57 -7.12 17.81 -16.18
C VAL A 57 -7.79 18.84 -15.28
N ASP A 58 -8.25 18.48 -14.07
CA ASP A 58 -8.28 19.46 -12.97
C ASP A 58 -8.51 18.82 -11.59
N ASP A 59 -7.44 18.59 -10.83
CA ASP A 59 -7.51 18.60 -9.35
C ASP A 59 -6.31 19.37 -8.79
N ASP A 60 -5.85 20.39 -9.53
CA ASP A 60 -4.81 21.34 -9.11
C ASP A 60 -5.23 22.74 -9.60
N GLU A 61 -6.04 23.42 -8.76
CA GLU A 61 -6.51 24.81 -8.84
C GLU A 61 -7.92 25.10 -9.40
N GLU A 62 -8.94 25.13 -8.53
CA GLU A 62 -9.92 26.23 -8.60
C GLU A 62 -10.48 26.61 -7.22
N ASP A 63 -10.04 27.78 -6.75
CA ASP A 63 -10.78 28.65 -5.84
C ASP A 63 -11.94 29.26 -6.65
N GLY A 64 -13.18 28.81 -6.39
CA GLY A 64 -14.33 29.21 -7.19
C GLY A 64 -15.64 29.00 -6.46
N GLU A 65 -16.22 30.11 -5.97
CA GLU A 65 -17.52 30.20 -5.31
C GLU A 65 -18.65 29.45 -6.04
N GLY A 66 -19.40 28.66 -5.27
CA GLY A 66 -20.82 28.42 -5.52
C GLY A 66 -21.17 27.16 -6.29
N THR A 67 -21.66 26.14 -5.58
CA THR A 67 -23.04 25.62 -5.64
C THR A 67 -23.06 24.16 -5.18
N SER A 68 -23.99 23.82 -4.27
CA SER A 68 -24.35 22.47 -3.80
C SER A 68 -23.65 21.97 -2.51
N ALA A 69 -24.28 22.25 -1.36
CA ALA A 69 -23.87 21.82 -0.02
C ALA A 69 -23.79 20.30 0.20
N SER A 70 -24.15 19.47 -0.79
CA SER A 70 -24.01 18.00 -0.73
C SER A 70 -22.69 17.49 -1.33
N SER A 71 -22.05 18.23 -2.23
CA SER A 71 -20.75 17.85 -2.82
C SER A 71 -19.59 18.21 -1.89
N SER A 72 -19.66 19.36 -1.21
CA SER A 72 -18.62 19.78 -0.26
C SER A 72 -18.42 18.78 0.87
N THR A 73 -19.48 18.15 1.38
CA THR A 73 -19.38 17.13 2.44
C THR A 73 -18.65 15.88 1.95
N LYS A 74 -18.95 15.42 0.71
CA LYS A 74 -18.31 14.26 0.12
C LYS A 74 -16.84 14.51 -0.18
N VAL A 75 -16.50 15.69 -0.72
CA VAL A 75 -15.12 16.13 -0.99
C VAL A 75 -14.32 16.28 0.31
N LEU A 76 -14.93 16.84 1.36
CA LEU A 76 -14.32 16.88 2.69
C LEU A 76 -14.10 15.48 3.27
N GLU A 77 -15.04 14.56 3.08
CA GLU A 77 -14.92 13.18 3.57
C GLU A 77 -13.88 12.37 2.78
N THR A 78 -13.76 12.59 1.46
CA THR A 78 -12.67 12.02 0.66
C THR A 78 -11.33 12.57 1.13
N LYS A 79 -11.18 13.91 1.20
CA LYS A 79 -9.97 14.55 1.72
C LYS A 79 -9.62 14.07 3.14
N LEU A 80 -10.60 13.94 4.03
CA LEU A 80 -10.38 13.39 5.38
C LEU A 80 -9.89 11.94 5.34
N SER A 81 -10.45 11.11 4.46
CA SER A 81 -10.04 9.72 4.29
C SER A 81 -8.66 9.59 3.63
N ASP A 82 -8.27 10.52 2.76
CA ASP A 82 -7.00 10.48 2.05
C ASP A 82 -5.81 10.84 2.94
N TYR A 83 -6.05 11.54 4.04
CA TYR A 83 -5.04 11.89 5.05
C TYR A 83 -5.13 11.01 6.31
N ASP A 84 -6.02 10.01 6.32
CA ASP A 84 -6.20 9.12 7.48
C ASP A 84 -4.91 8.34 7.80
N TYR A 85 -4.09 8.03 6.79
CA TYR A 85 -2.78 7.38 6.98
C TYR A 85 -1.78 8.21 7.79
N LEU A 86 -1.94 9.54 7.86
CA LEU A 86 -1.12 10.44 8.69
C LEU A 86 -1.78 10.76 10.03
N VAL A 87 -3.10 10.97 10.03
CA VAL A 87 -3.86 11.40 11.22
C VAL A 87 -4.21 10.22 12.14
N GLY A 88 -4.45 9.04 11.56
CA GLY A 88 -4.79 7.80 12.25
C GLY A 88 -3.59 7.05 12.84
N MET A 89 -2.36 7.52 12.59
CA MET A 89 -1.17 6.92 13.20
C MET A 89 -1.22 7.02 14.72
N ALA A 90 -0.95 5.89 15.39
CA ALA A 90 -0.89 5.85 16.84
C ALA A 90 0.14 6.85 17.38
N LEU A 91 -0.19 7.54 18.48
CA LEU A 91 0.71 8.49 19.15
C LEU A 91 2.08 7.88 19.52
N ILE A 92 2.14 6.56 19.67
CA ILE A 92 3.39 5.79 19.91
C ILE A 92 4.40 5.99 18.78
N LYS A 93 3.95 6.24 17.54
CA LYS A 93 4.83 6.52 16.39
C LYS A 93 5.52 7.89 16.46
N LEU A 94 5.17 8.72 17.46
CA LEU A 94 5.87 9.97 17.77
C LEU A 94 7.05 9.77 18.71
N SER A 95 7.29 8.56 19.23
CA SER A 95 8.51 8.26 19.98
C SER A 95 9.73 8.28 19.05
N GLU A 96 10.90 8.62 19.59
CA GLU A 96 12.15 8.62 18.83
C GLU A 96 12.49 7.21 18.30
N GLU A 97 12.18 6.17 19.09
CA GLU A 97 12.41 4.78 18.72
C GLU A 97 11.57 4.35 17.51
N GLU A 98 10.27 4.65 17.52
CA GLU A 98 9.39 4.31 16.38
C GLU A 98 9.65 5.20 15.17
N LYS A 99 10.10 6.45 15.34
CA LYS A 99 10.59 7.27 14.23
C LYS A 99 11.78 6.61 13.54
N ASN A 100 12.78 6.17 14.31
CA ASN A 100 13.97 5.52 13.76
C ASN A 100 13.61 4.19 13.09
N LYS A 101 12.66 3.45 13.68
CA LYS A 101 12.12 2.23 13.07
C LYS A 101 11.40 2.51 11.76
N LEU A 102 10.53 3.52 11.68
CA LEU A 102 9.86 3.93 10.45
C LEU A 102 10.85 4.36 9.36
N LEU A 103 11.92 5.08 9.74
CA LEU A 103 12.96 5.48 8.81
C LEU A 103 13.66 4.24 8.24
N ARG A 104 13.98 3.26 9.09
CA ARG A 104 14.56 1.99 8.65
C ARG A 104 13.61 1.18 7.76
N GLU A 105 12.33 1.09 8.11
CA GLU A 105 11.31 0.44 7.29
C GLU A 105 11.19 1.13 5.92
N SER A 106 11.28 2.47 5.88
CA SER A 106 11.28 3.23 4.63
C SER A 106 12.52 2.94 3.78
N GLU A 107 13.72 2.91 4.38
CA GLU A 107 14.96 2.55 3.69
C GLU A 107 14.91 1.12 3.16
N GLU A 108 14.38 0.18 3.93
CA GLU A 108 14.18 -1.22 3.55
C GLU A 108 13.22 -1.34 2.36
N LYS A 109 12.09 -0.62 2.39
CA LYS A 109 11.13 -0.58 1.28
C LYS A 109 11.75 0.04 0.03
N MET A 110 12.52 1.12 0.16
CA MET A 110 13.24 1.73 -0.97
C MET A 110 14.31 0.78 -1.54
N ALA A 111 14.97 -0.01 -0.70
CA ALA A 111 15.91 -1.04 -1.15
C ALA A 111 15.19 -2.20 -1.85
N GLU A 112 14.04 -2.63 -1.35
CA GLU A 112 13.18 -3.64 -1.96
C GLU A 112 12.71 -3.19 -3.35
N VAL A 113 12.22 -1.95 -3.48
CA VAL A 113 11.82 -1.37 -4.77
C VAL A 113 12.99 -1.34 -5.74
N LYS A 114 14.16 -0.83 -5.34
CA LYS A 114 15.36 -0.82 -6.20
C LYS A 114 15.85 -2.21 -6.58
N SER A 115 15.65 -3.19 -5.71
CA SER A 115 15.97 -4.59 -6.01
C SER A 115 14.99 -5.14 -7.05
N LEU A 116 13.70 -4.86 -6.87
CA LEU A 116 12.63 -5.29 -7.76
C LEU A 116 12.73 -4.64 -9.15
N GLU A 117 13.06 -3.34 -9.23
CA GLU A 117 13.32 -2.63 -10.48
C GLU A 117 14.50 -3.21 -11.28
N LYS A 118 15.48 -3.80 -10.59
CA LYS A 118 16.62 -4.47 -11.24
C LYS A 118 16.26 -5.87 -11.73
N LYS A 119 15.24 -6.51 -11.14
CA LYS A 119 14.78 -7.81 -11.58
C LYS A 119 13.97 -7.63 -12.86
N THR A 120 14.36 -8.35 -13.89
CA THR A 120 13.54 -8.42 -15.11
C THR A 120 12.41 -9.43 -14.93
N TRP A 121 11.41 -9.37 -15.81
CA TRP A 121 10.32 -10.36 -15.81
C TRP A 121 10.82 -11.80 -15.94
N GLN A 122 11.97 -12.02 -16.59
CA GLN A 122 12.61 -13.33 -16.71
C GLN A 122 13.18 -13.79 -15.37
N ASP A 123 13.84 -12.90 -14.64
CA ASP A 123 14.41 -13.22 -13.33
C ASP A 123 13.33 -13.58 -12.31
N LEU A 124 12.20 -12.86 -12.32
CA LEU A 124 11.05 -13.19 -11.48
C LEU A 124 10.48 -14.57 -11.82
N TRP A 125 10.40 -14.91 -13.10
CA TRP A 125 9.94 -16.23 -13.53
C TRP A 125 10.90 -17.34 -13.08
N HIS A 126 12.20 -17.13 -13.21
CA HIS A 126 13.20 -18.08 -12.75
C HIS A 126 13.17 -18.28 -11.23
N ASP A 127 13.04 -17.20 -10.46
CA ASP A 127 12.86 -17.26 -9.01
C ASP A 127 11.60 -18.07 -8.62
N ASP A 128 10.50 -17.90 -9.35
CA ASP A 128 9.25 -18.65 -9.13
C ASP A 128 9.40 -20.14 -9.46
N LEU A 129 10.10 -20.47 -10.55
CA LEU A 129 10.41 -21.86 -10.91
C LEU A 129 11.34 -22.53 -9.89
N ASP A 130 12.35 -21.82 -9.40
CA ASP A 130 13.28 -22.33 -8.40
C ASP A 130 12.56 -22.60 -7.06
N ASN A 131 11.67 -21.70 -6.66
CA ASN A 131 10.80 -21.92 -5.49
C ASN A 131 9.88 -23.12 -5.70
N PHE A 132 9.30 -23.28 -6.89
CA PHE A 132 8.45 -24.42 -7.22
C PHE A 132 9.23 -25.74 -7.16
N MET A 133 10.42 -25.81 -7.76
CA MET A 133 11.27 -27.00 -7.70
C MET A 133 11.69 -27.32 -6.27
N SER A 134 12.09 -26.31 -5.48
CA SER A 134 12.45 -26.53 -4.08
C SER A 134 11.29 -27.08 -3.25
N GLU A 135 10.06 -26.62 -3.51
CA GLU A 135 8.90 -27.11 -2.77
C GLU A 135 8.47 -28.50 -3.27
N LEU A 136 8.62 -28.78 -4.56
CA LEU A 136 8.41 -30.11 -5.14
C LEU A 136 9.38 -31.13 -4.54
N ASP A 137 10.67 -30.81 -4.43
CA ASP A 137 11.67 -31.68 -3.81
C ASP A 137 11.34 -32.00 -2.35
N LYS A 138 10.87 -31.00 -1.57
CA LYS A 138 10.42 -31.23 -0.19
C LYS A 138 9.21 -32.16 -0.14
N GLN A 139 8.26 -31.98 -1.04
CA GLN A 139 7.07 -32.81 -1.11
C GLN A 139 7.42 -34.25 -1.52
N GLU A 140 8.27 -34.45 -2.52
CA GLU A 140 8.76 -35.78 -2.90
C GLU A 140 9.54 -36.45 -1.76
N ALA A 141 10.38 -35.70 -1.05
CA ALA A 141 11.11 -36.21 0.10
C ALA A 141 10.16 -36.62 1.24
N ARG A 142 9.10 -35.84 1.47
CA ARG A 142 8.04 -36.16 2.42
C ARG A 142 7.30 -37.44 2.02
N GLU A 143 6.90 -37.56 0.76
CA GLU A 143 6.22 -38.75 0.24
C GLU A 143 7.11 -40.00 0.33
N LYS A 144 8.40 -39.89 -0.02
CA LYS A 144 9.37 -40.97 0.17
C LYS A 144 9.50 -41.36 1.64
N ALA A 145 9.59 -40.38 2.55
CA ALA A 145 9.66 -40.65 3.98
C ALA A 145 8.37 -41.31 4.51
N ASP A 146 7.20 -40.92 4.02
CA ASP A 146 5.91 -41.50 4.39
C ASP A 146 5.76 -42.93 3.86
N ILE A 147 6.21 -43.20 2.62
CA ILE A 147 6.29 -44.55 2.05
C ILE A 147 7.23 -45.42 2.88
N ASP A 148 8.43 -44.94 3.19
CA ASP A 148 9.41 -45.66 4.01
C ASP A 148 8.88 -45.93 5.42
N ALA A 149 8.17 -44.98 6.01
CA ALA A 149 7.51 -45.13 7.31
C ALA A 149 6.39 -46.18 7.24
N SER A 150 5.59 -46.16 6.18
CA SER A 150 4.54 -47.14 5.92
C SER A 150 5.12 -48.55 5.76
N ILE A 151 6.18 -48.71 4.96
CA ILE A 151 6.89 -49.99 4.77
C ILE A 151 7.47 -50.49 6.10
N LYS A 152 8.13 -49.62 6.89
CA LYS A 152 8.66 -49.99 8.22
C LYS A 152 7.54 -50.40 9.18
N ASN A 153 6.39 -49.73 9.15
CA ASN A 153 5.25 -50.09 9.98
C ASN A 153 4.60 -51.41 9.53
N ALA A 154 4.51 -51.67 8.22
CA ALA A 154 4.05 -52.95 7.68
C ALA A 154 5.00 -54.09 8.06
N ALA A 155 6.33 -53.88 7.95
CA ALA A 155 7.35 -54.85 8.34
C ALA A 155 7.37 -55.14 9.85
N LYS A 156 6.99 -54.19 10.71
CA LYS A 156 6.83 -54.41 12.16
C LYS A 156 5.55 -55.17 12.55
N LYS A 157 4.56 -55.24 11.65
CA LYS A 157 3.28 -55.93 11.88
C LYS A 157 3.28 -57.38 11.38
N LEU A 158 4.31 -57.79 10.64
CA LEU A 158 4.60 -59.18 10.27
C LEU A 158 5.46 -59.85 11.35
#